data_AF-A0A2V8LAB3-F1
#
_entry.id   AF-A0A2V8LAB3-F1
#
_cell.length_a   1.000
_cell.length_b   1.000
_cell.length_c   1.000
_cell.angle_alpha   90.00
_cell.angle_beta   90.00
_cell.angle_gamma   90.00
#
_symmetry.space_group_name_H-M   'P 1'
#
loop_
_entity.id
_entity.type
_entity.pdbx_description
1 polymer ?
#
loop_
_entity_poly.entity_id
_entity_poly.type
_entity_poly.pdbx_seq_one_letter_code
_entity_poly.pdbx_strand_id
1 'polypeptide(L)'
;MLSPLVGSTLRVESKDALEEFLTRPDAAHVVKTASFEEVFFTIKHIGLADSLDLLPLVSGKQVRGFIDLDCWRKDTFVRKPFMEWVAAFIQAGAEETMKAISGIDDTLTALFLKDLVKVYEVERDDPPTGTQLIFTPDNRFAVEPVEEDREPTTIGMLILDALFKYNPALGTQVLAKVRYNTRTELEEGAYDNKNRRLEV
;
A
#
# COMPACT_ATOMS: atom_id res chain seq x y z
N MET A 1 -20.75 13.62 -9.96
CA MET A 1 -19.71 14.31 -10.74
C MET A 1 -18.83 15.04 -9.74
N LEU A 2 -17.64 14.51 -9.45
CA LEU A 2 -16.61 15.30 -8.77
C LEU A 2 -16.12 16.32 -9.81
N SER A 3 -16.34 17.60 -9.57
CA SER A 3 -15.77 18.65 -10.42
C SER A 3 -14.25 18.54 -10.40
N PRO A 4 -13.56 18.79 -11.53
CA PRO A 4 -12.12 18.98 -11.52
C PRO A 4 -11.78 20.05 -10.47
N LEU A 5 -10.77 19.78 -9.64
CA LEU A 5 -10.19 20.80 -8.77
C LEU A 5 -9.85 22.02 -9.64
N VAL A 6 -10.47 23.16 -9.35
CA VAL A 6 -10.21 24.41 -10.08
C VAL A 6 -8.71 24.71 -9.98
N GLY A 7 -8.01 24.64 -11.11
CA GLY A 7 -6.56 24.83 -11.18
C GLY A 7 -5.71 23.56 -11.37
N SER A 8 -6.32 22.38 -11.54
CA SER A 8 -5.59 21.11 -11.73
C SER A 8 -4.50 21.21 -12.79
N THR A 9 -3.29 20.79 -12.41
CA THR A 9 -2.10 20.81 -13.28
C THR A 9 -2.09 19.67 -14.30
N LEU A 10 -2.68 18.51 -13.97
CA LEU A 10 -2.77 17.37 -14.89
C LEU A 10 -3.74 17.62 -16.06
N ARG A 11 -4.92 18.22 -15.80
CA ARG A 11 -6.00 18.43 -16.80
C ARG A 11 -6.32 17.20 -17.66
N VAL A 12 -6.32 16.02 -17.04
CA VAL A 12 -6.64 14.75 -17.70
C VAL A 12 -8.06 14.33 -17.28
N GLU A 13 -8.96 14.20 -18.26
CA GLU A 13 -10.40 13.90 -18.00
C GLU A 13 -10.86 12.58 -18.63
N SER A 14 -10.00 11.88 -19.40
CA SER A 14 -10.33 10.62 -20.04
C SER A 14 -9.10 9.73 -20.20
N LYS A 15 -9.32 8.47 -20.55
CA LYS A 15 -8.24 7.54 -20.90
C LYS A 15 -7.42 8.04 -22.10
N ASP A 16 -8.07 8.46 -23.18
CA ASP A 16 -7.37 8.98 -24.37
C ASP A 16 -6.53 10.22 -24.03
N ALA A 17 -7.04 11.11 -23.17
CA ALA A 17 -6.31 12.27 -22.70
C ALA A 17 -5.12 11.88 -21.80
N LEU A 18 -5.23 10.78 -21.04
CA LEU A 18 -4.13 10.25 -20.24
C LEU A 18 -3.03 9.70 -21.14
N GLU A 19 -3.40 8.91 -22.15
CA GLU A 19 -2.47 8.35 -23.13
C GLU A 19 -1.71 9.48 -23.84
N GLU A 20 -2.41 10.52 -24.32
CA GLU A 20 -1.77 11.71 -24.90
C GLU A 20 -0.86 12.42 -23.90
N PHE A 21 -1.33 12.64 -22.67
CA PHE A 21 -0.54 13.28 -21.61
C PHE A 21 0.77 12.54 -21.35
N LEU A 22 0.74 11.21 -21.27
CA LEU A 22 1.91 10.38 -20.98
C LEU A 22 2.97 10.43 -22.10
N THR A 23 2.60 10.81 -23.33
CA THR A 23 3.58 11.01 -24.42
C THR A 23 4.43 12.27 -24.26
N ARG A 24 4.03 13.20 -23.37
CA ARG A 24 4.72 14.48 -23.21
C ARG A 24 6.07 14.31 -22.50
N PRO A 25 7.14 14.98 -22.94
CA PRO A 25 8.45 14.91 -22.28
C PRO A 25 8.44 15.38 -20.81
N ASP A 26 7.48 16.21 -20.43
CA ASP A 26 7.36 16.78 -19.08
C ASP A 26 6.36 16.01 -18.18
N ALA A 27 5.71 14.95 -18.66
CA ALA A 27 4.66 14.23 -17.94
C ALA A 27 5.09 13.82 -16.52
N ALA A 28 6.27 13.21 -16.39
CA ALA A 28 6.83 12.80 -15.10
C ALA A 28 7.06 13.98 -14.14
N HIS A 29 7.46 15.14 -14.66
CA HIS A 29 7.64 16.34 -13.86
C HIS A 29 6.29 16.88 -13.38
N VAL A 30 5.30 16.96 -14.27
CA VAL A 30 3.94 17.41 -13.94
C VAL A 30 3.30 16.52 -12.88
N VAL A 31 3.36 15.19 -13.03
CA VAL A 31 2.80 14.27 -12.03
C VAL A 31 3.48 14.43 -10.68
N LYS A 32 4.81 14.56 -10.63
CA LYS A 32 5.56 14.68 -9.37
C LYS A 32 5.32 16.01 -8.65
N THR A 33 5.00 17.08 -9.37
CA THR A 33 4.74 18.41 -8.79
C THR A 33 3.27 18.62 -8.44
N ALA A 34 2.36 17.86 -9.05
CA ALA A 34 0.94 17.85 -8.70
C ALA A 34 0.70 17.39 -7.26
N SER A 35 -0.37 17.89 -6.64
CA SER A 35 -0.80 17.41 -5.32
C SER A 35 -1.25 15.95 -5.40
N PHE A 36 -1.26 15.23 -4.28
CA PHE A 36 -1.73 13.84 -4.30
C PHE A 36 -3.23 13.76 -4.57
N GLU A 37 -4.02 14.75 -4.15
CA GLU A 37 -5.45 14.85 -4.43
C GLU A 37 -5.70 14.97 -5.93
N GLU A 38 -4.97 15.83 -6.64
CA GLU A 38 -5.12 16.00 -8.08
C GLU A 38 -4.88 14.69 -8.83
N VAL A 39 -3.78 13.99 -8.52
CA VAL A 39 -3.47 12.70 -9.16
C VAL A 39 -4.49 11.64 -8.75
N PHE A 40 -4.87 11.58 -7.48
CA PHE A 40 -5.87 10.64 -6.97
C PHE A 40 -7.22 10.80 -7.67
N PHE A 41 -7.75 12.02 -7.74
CA PHE A 41 -9.05 12.26 -8.36
C PHE A 41 -9.00 12.05 -9.87
N THR A 42 -7.86 12.31 -10.52
CA THR A 42 -7.64 11.93 -11.94
C THR A 42 -7.77 10.42 -12.12
N ILE A 43 -7.06 9.62 -11.32
CA ILE A 43 -7.14 8.15 -11.37
C ILE A 43 -8.55 7.65 -11.07
N LYS A 44 -9.24 8.22 -10.07
CA LYS A 44 -10.61 7.83 -9.72
C LYS A 44 -11.63 8.21 -10.78
N HIS A 45 -11.40 9.30 -11.50
CA HIS A 45 -12.27 9.74 -12.59
C HIS A 45 -12.16 8.83 -13.81
N ILE A 46 -10.92 8.52 -14.21
CA ILE A 46 -10.63 7.66 -15.38
C ILE A 46 -10.93 6.19 -15.07
N GLY A 47 -10.60 5.76 -13.85
CA GLY A 47 -10.61 4.37 -13.42
C GLY A 47 -9.18 3.86 -13.18
N LEU A 48 -9.00 3.12 -12.08
CA LEU A 48 -7.68 2.63 -11.67
C LEU A 48 -7.05 1.68 -12.71
N ALA A 49 -7.85 0.80 -13.31
CA ALA A 49 -7.40 -0.15 -14.33
C ALA A 49 -6.94 0.54 -15.63
N ASP A 50 -7.55 1.68 -15.98
CA ASP A 50 -7.17 2.47 -17.15
C ASP A 50 -6.04 3.48 -16.85
N SER A 51 -5.57 3.54 -15.60
CA SER A 51 -4.52 4.47 -15.16
C SER A 51 -3.21 3.77 -14.76
N LEU A 52 -3.00 2.50 -15.12
CA LEU A 52 -1.81 1.75 -14.71
C LEU A 52 -0.50 2.41 -15.19
N ASP A 53 -0.49 2.97 -16.40
CA ASP A 53 0.70 3.65 -16.97
C ASP A 53 1.02 5.00 -16.29
N LEU A 54 0.08 5.53 -15.49
CA LEU A 54 0.31 6.72 -14.66
C LEU A 54 1.03 6.38 -13.35
N LEU A 55 0.79 5.18 -12.80
CA LEU A 55 1.33 4.77 -11.49
C LEU A 55 2.86 4.86 -11.38
N PRO A 56 3.65 4.54 -12.43
CA PRO A 56 5.10 4.72 -12.39
C PRO A 56 5.57 6.15 -12.12
N LEU A 57 4.76 7.15 -12.48
CA LEU A 57 5.10 8.56 -12.31
C LEU A 57 4.83 9.07 -10.89
N VAL A 58 3.98 8.36 -10.13
CA VAL A 58 3.52 8.75 -8.79
C VAL A 58 4.62 8.60 -7.75
N SER A 59 4.86 9.63 -6.94
CA SER A 59 5.83 9.58 -5.83
C SER A 59 5.30 8.79 -4.62
N GLY A 60 6.19 8.27 -3.77
CA GLY A 60 5.78 7.56 -2.54
C GLY A 60 4.92 8.43 -1.59
N LYS A 61 5.13 9.75 -1.56
CA LYS A 61 4.27 10.69 -0.82
C LYS A 61 2.84 10.71 -1.38
N GLN A 62 2.70 10.69 -2.70
CA GLN A 62 1.39 10.65 -3.34
C GLN A 62 0.71 9.30 -3.12
N VAL A 63 1.44 8.18 -3.23
CA VAL A 63 0.90 6.86 -2.86
C VAL A 63 0.34 6.87 -1.44
N ARG A 64 1.10 7.40 -0.47
CA ARG A 64 0.61 7.53 0.91
C ARG A 64 -0.67 8.34 0.99
N GLY A 65 -0.75 9.46 0.27
CA GLY A 65 -1.96 10.29 0.19
C GLY A 65 -3.17 9.55 -0.39
N PHE A 66 -2.97 8.69 -1.40
CA PHE A 66 -4.05 7.88 -1.97
C PHE A 66 -4.62 6.91 -0.94
N ILE A 67 -3.73 6.27 -0.17
CA ILE A 67 -4.11 5.34 0.89
C ILE A 67 -4.82 6.07 2.03
N ASP A 68 -4.29 7.21 2.47
CA ASP A 68 -4.89 8.03 3.53
C ASP A 68 -6.30 8.54 3.15
N LEU A 69 -6.53 8.85 1.86
CA LEU A 69 -7.83 9.29 1.34
C LEU A 69 -8.84 8.15 1.19
N ASP A 70 -8.43 7.03 0.60
CA ASP A 70 -9.36 6.03 0.06
C ASP A 70 -9.60 4.87 1.03
N CYS A 71 -8.60 4.56 1.86
CA CYS A 71 -8.59 3.35 2.70
C CYS A 71 -9.11 3.59 4.11
N TRP A 72 -9.71 4.74 4.39
CA TRP A 72 -10.25 5.07 5.71
C TRP A 72 -11.72 5.49 5.64
N ARG A 73 -12.51 5.08 6.64
CA ARG A 73 -13.87 5.57 6.89
C ARG A 73 -13.93 6.02 8.33
N LYS A 74 -13.86 7.33 8.54
CA LYS A 74 -13.54 7.93 9.84
C LYS A 74 -12.20 7.35 10.34
N ASP A 75 -12.21 6.66 11.45
CA ASP A 75 -11.11 6.00 12.16
C ASP A 75 -10.99 4.50 11.88
N THR A 76 -11.79 3.97 10.95
CA THR A 76 -11.74 2.55 10.57
C THR A 76 -11.01 2.35 9.25
N PHE A 77 -10.06 1.42 9.23
CA PHE A 77 -9.37 1.00 8.01
C PHE A 77 -10.25 0.11 7.14
N VAL A 78 -10.27 0.40 5.83
CA VAL A 78 -11.02 -0.38 4.84
C VAL A 78 -10.08 -1.14 3.92
N ARG A 79 -10.11 -2.46 4.03
CA ARG A 79 -9.21 -3.40 3.36
C ARG A 79 -9.32 -3.39 1.84
N LYS A 80 -10.54 -3.33 1.31
CA LYS A 80 -10.80 -3.45 -0.14
C LYS A 80 -10.06 -2.43 -1.01
N PRO A 81 -10.19 -1.10 -0.81
CA PRO A 81 -9.46 -0.12 -1.60
C PRO A 81 -7.93 -0.26 -1.45
N PHE A 82 -7.45 -0.64 -0.26
CA PHE A 82 -6.02 -0.91 -0.06
C PHE A 82 -5.52 -2.03 -0.97
N MET A 83 -6.25 -3.15 -1.03
CA MET A 83 -5.92 -4.26 -1.93
C MET A 83 -6.00 -3.84 -3.41
N GLU A 84 -7.00 -3.05 -3.80
CA GLU A 84 -7.11 -2.53 -5.18
C GLU A 84 -5.90 -1.69 -5.57
N TRP A 85 -5.43 -0.79 -4.68
CA TRP A 85 -4.22 0.00 -4.92
C TRP A 85 -2.96 -0.88 -5.01
N VAL A 86 -2.76 -1.79 -4.06
CA VAL A 86 -1.59 -2.68 -4.06
C VAL A 86 -1.59 -3.55 -5.32
N ALA A 87 -2.72 -4.13 -5.70
CA ALA A 87 -2.87 -4.92 -6.91
C ALA A 87 -2.55 -4.11 -8.18
N ALA A 88 -2.94 -2.84 -8.23
CA ALA A 88 -2.63 -1.95 -9.36
C ALA A 88 -1.13 -1.64 -9.45
N PHE A 89 -0.45 -1.37 -8.33
CA PHE A 89 1.01 -1.19 -8.33
C PHE A 89 1.77 -2.47 -8.70
N ILE A 90 1.27 -3.64 -8.27
CA ILE A 90 1.80 -4.94 -8.70
C ILE A 90 1.69 -5.11 -10.22
N GLN A 91 0.54 -4.76 -10.80
CA GLN A 91 0.34 -4.81 -12.25
C GLN A 91 1.20 -3.79 -13.02
N ALA A 92 1.45 -2.62 -12.44
CA ALA A 92 2.33 -1.60 -13.03
C ALA A 92 3.81 -2.01 -13.04
N GLY A 93 4.23 -2.90 -12.14
CA GLY A 93 5.55 -3.53 -12.16
C GLY A 93 6.24 -3.58 -10.79
N ALA A 94 7.29 -4.41 -10.70
CA ALA A 94 7.97 -4.70 -9.42
C ALA A 94 8.65 -3.47 -8.77
N GLU A 95 9.24 -2.56 -9.56
CA GLU A 95 9.87 -1.34 -9.04
C GLU A 95 8.82 -0.40 -8.43
N GLU A 96 7.68 -0.23 -9.10
CA GLU A 96 6.60 0.63 -8.63
C GLU A 96 5.87 0.03 -7.43
N THR A 97 5.72 -1.30 -7.41
CA THR A 97 5.27 -2.03 -6.23
C THR A 97 6.12 -1.68 -5.01
N MET A 98 7.44 -1.66 -5.16
CA MET A 98 8.34 -1.34 -4.05
C MET A 98 8.26 0.11 -3.61
N LYS A 99 8.21 1.02 -4.57
CA LYS A 99 8.03 2.44 -4.29
C LYS A 99 6.71 2.70 -3.56
N ALA A 100 5.65 2.02 -3.96
CA ALA A 100 4.36 2.08 -3.32
C ALA A 100 4.42 1.53 -1.90
N ILE A 101 4.89 0.29 -1.71
CA ILE A 101 5.01 -0.36 -0.40
C ILE A 101 5.88 0.46 0.55
N SER A 102 6.99 1.01 0.07
CA SER A 102 7.88 1.87 0.88
C SER A 102 7.22 3.22 1.21
N GLY A 103 6.26 3.67 0.41
CA GLY A 103 5.46 4.87 0.66
C GLY A 103 4.35 4.65 1.68
N ILE A 104 3.80 3.44 1.77
CA ILE A 104 2.75 3.05 2.71
C ILE A 104 3.29 3.12 4.15
N ASP A 105 2.43 3.54 5.07
CA ASP A 105 2.72 3.55 6.51
C ASP A 105 2.96 2.12 7.01
N ASP A 106 4.10 1.88 7.66
CA ASP A 106 4.50 0.55 8.13
C ASP A 106 3.54 -0.01 9.21
N THR A 107 2.87 0.85 9.97
CA THR A 107 1.84 0.46 10.94
C THR A 107 0.57 0.04 10.22
N LEU A 108 0.20 0.72 9.14
CA LEU A 108 -0.93 0.33 8.29
C LEU A 108 -0.67 -0.99 7.55
N THR A 109 0.55 -1.19 7.06
CA THR A 109 0.97 -2.47 6.47
C THR A 109 0.89 -3.60 7.50
N ALA A 110 1.36 -3.35 8.72
CA ALA A 110 1.21 -4.31 9.82
C ALA A 110 -0.27 -4.57 10.18
N LEU A 111 -1.11 -3.54 10.20
CA LEU A 111 -2.56 -3.69 10.42
C LEU A 111 -3.20 -4.59 9.37
N PHE A 112 -2.88 -4.37 8.09
CA PHE A 112 -3.38 -5.20 7.01
C PHE A 112 -2.94 -6.66 7.16
N LEU A 113 -1.67 -6.90 7.49
CA LEU A 113 -1.13 -8.25 7.68
C LEU A 113 -1.66 -8.92 8.96
N LYS A 114 -2.01 -8.15 9.99
CA LYS A 114 -2.50 -8.67 11.29
C LYS A 114 -3.74 -9.55 11.13
N ASP A 115 -4.58 -9.24 10.16
CA ASP A 115 -5.80 -9.99 9.87
C ASP A 115 -5.53 -11.23 8.99
N LEU A 116 -4.35 -11.34 8.38
CA LEU A 116 -4.03 -12.36 7.36
C LEU A 116 -3.07 -13.43 7.85
N VAL A 117 -2.17 -13.07 8.76
CA VAL A 117 -1.09 -13.94 9.20
C VAL A 117 -0.92 -13.95 10.71
N LYS A 118 -0.48 -15.10 11.22
CA LYS A 118 0.09 -15.23 12.54
C LYS A 118 1.61 -15.28 12.44
N VAL A 119 2.27 -14.48 13.26
CA VAL A 119 3.73 -14.38 13.28
C VAL A 119 4.25 -15.08 14.52
N TYR A 120 5.33 -15.84 14.35
CA TYR A 120 6.06 -16.55 15.38
C TYR A 120 7.53 -16.10 15.39
N GLU A 121 8.10 -15.87 16.56
CA GLU A 121 9.55 -15.74 16.74
C GLU A 121 10.19 -17.12 16.77
N VAL A 122 11.12 -17.38 15.86
CA VAL A 122 11.72 -18.71 15.68
C VAL A 122 12.42 -19.22 16.95
N GLU A 123 13.02 -18.32 17.74
CA GLU A 123 13.75 -18.69 18.96
C GLU A 123 12.87 -18.76 20.22
N ARG A 124 11.62 -18.25 20.17
CA ARG A 124 10.81 -18.05 21.39
C ARG A 124 9.47 -18.75 21.36
N ASP A 125 8.86 -18.84 20.19
CA ASP A 125 7.52 -19.38 20.04
C ASP A 125 7.59 -20.85 19.59
N ASP A 126 6.70 -21.67 20.13
CA ASP A 126 6.54 -23.08 19.74
C ASP A 126 5.19 -23.24 19.02
N PRO A 127 5.17 -23.14 17.67
CA PRO A 127 3.96 -23.28 16.89
C PRO A 127 3.40 -24.72 16.97
N PRO A 128 2.06 -24.90 16.85
CA PRO A 128 1.47 -26.22 16.85
C PRO A 128 2.09 -27.16 15.80
N THR A 129 2.18 -28.45 16.13
CA THR A 129 2.69 -29.45 15.19
C THR A 129 1.82 -29.51 13.94
N GLY A 130 2.45 -29.44 12.76
CA GLY A 130 1.77 -29.48 11.47
C GLY A 130 1.36 -28.12 10.92
N THR A 131 1.63 -27.02 11.63
CA THR A 131 1.48 -25.67 11.10
C THR A 131 2.39 -25.46 9.90
N GLN A 132 1.84 -24.93 8.80
CA GLN A 132 2.61 -24.55 7.63
C GLN A 132 3.22 -23.17 7.83
N LEU A 133 4.55 -23.13 7.94
CA LEU A 133 5.31 -21.93 8.24
C LEU A 133 6.12 -21.49 7.03
N ILE A 134 6.14 -20.18 6.80
CA ILE A 134 7.02 -19.51 5.85
C ILE A 134 8.04 -18.72 6.66
N PHE A 135 9.31 -19.12 6.56
CA PHE A 135 10.39 -18.50 7.32
C PHE A 135 10.89 -17.24 6.61
N THR A 136 11.19 -16.20 7.39
CA THR A 136 11.88 -15.02 6.86
C THR A 136 13.31 -15.39 6.46
N PRO A 137 13.93 -14.70 5.48
CA PRO A 137 15.29 -15.02 5.04
C PRO A 137 16.37 -14.95 6.13
N ASP A 138 16.16 -14.12 7.14
CA ASP A 138 17.04 -13.99 8.31
C ASP A 138 16.74 -15.01 9.42
N ASN A 139 15.75 -15.88 9.22
CA ASN A 139 15.28 -16.91 10.14
C ASN A 139 14.90 -16.38 11.54
N ARG A 140 14.53 -15.09 11.64
CA ARG A 140 14.08 -14.48 12.90
C ARG A 140 12.61 -14.74 13.18
N PHE A 141 11.79 -14.70 12.13
CA PHE A 141 10.35 -14.92 12.22
C PHE A 141 9.90 -16.06 11.29
N ALA A 142 8.78 -16.65 11.65
CA ALA A 142 8.00 -17.54 10.80
C ALA A 142 6.57 -17.02 10.71
N VAL A 143 5.97 -17.16 9.54
CA VAL A 143 4.63 -16.64 9.23
C VAL A 143 3.72 -17.80 8.85
N GLU A 144 2.57 -17.88 9.51
CA GLU A 144 1.46 -18.79 9.20
C GLU A 144 0.33 -17.96 8.59
N PRO A 145 -0.03 -18.19 7.32
CA PRO A 145 -1.27 -17.64 6.77
C PRO A 145 -2.49 -18.24 7.47
N VAL A 146 -3.40 -17.40 7.97
CA VAL A 146 -4.58 -17.84 8.75
C VAL A 146 -5.92 -17.50 8.10
N GLU A 147 -5.94 -16.63 7.10
CA GLU A 147 -7.15 -16.22 6.37
C GLU A 147 -7.47 -17.22 5.23
N GLU A 148 -8.72 -17.70 5.19
CA GLU A 148 -9.19 -18.68 4.19
C GLU A 148 -9.33 -18.04 2.80
N ASP A 149 -9.67 -16.75 2.76
CA ASP A 149 -9.75 -15.98 1.53
C ASP A 149 -8.36 -15.87 0.88
N ARG A 150 -8.24 -16.42 -0.33
CA ARG A 150 -6.95 -16.49 -1.04
C ARG A 150 -6.44 -15.14 -1.51
N GLU A 151 -7.32 -14.23 -1.91
CA GLU A 151 -6.91 -12.95 -2.51
C GLU A 151 -6.21 -12.03 -1.50
N PRO A 152 -6.78 -11.71 -0.32
CA PRO A 152 -6.10 -10.91 0.70
C PRO A 152 -4.78 -11.54 1.15
N THR A 153 -4.79 -12.85 1.41
CA THR A 153 -3.59 -13.62 1.78
C THR A 153 -2.51 -13.53 0.72
N THR A 154 -2.87 -13.65 -0.56
CA THR A 154 -1.92 -13.51 -1.68
C THR A 154 -1.29 -12.12 -1.71
N ILE A 155 -2.10 -11.07 -1.57
CA ILE A 155 -1.60 -9.69 -1.51
C ILE A 155 -0.68 -9.49 -0.30
N GLY A 156 -1.05 -10.01 0.88
CA GLY A 156 -0.22 -9.95 2.08
C GLY A 156 1.14 -10.64 1.89
N MET A 157 1.15 -11.83 1.29
CA MET A 157 2.39 -12.54 1.01
C MET A 157 3.25 -11.83 -0.02
N LEU A 158 2.67 -11.23 -1.07
CA LEU A 158 3.41 -10.42 -2.05
C LEU A 158 4.04 -9.17 -1.42
N ILE A 159 3.34 -8.53 -0.46
CA ILE A 159 3.91 -7.42 0.32
C ILE A 159 5.11 -7.90 1.14
N LEU A 160 5.00 -9.03 1.83
CA LEU A 160 6.11 -9.58 2.62
C LEU A 160 7.31 -9.93 1.74
N ASP A 161 7.08 -10.58 0.61
CA ASP A 161 8.12 -10.97 -0.34
C ASP A 161 8.86 -9.74 -0.88
N ALA A 162 8.10 -8.69 -1.22
CA ALA A 162 8.62 -7.39 -1.63
C ALA A 162 9.44 -6.72 -0.50
N LEU A 163 8.92 -6.66 0.72
CA LEU A 163 9.65 -6.10 1.86
C LEU A 163 10.98 -6.82 2.09
N PHE A 164 10.98 -8.16 2.16
CA PHE A 164 12.20 -8.91 2.42
C PHE A 164 13.19 -8.94 1.25
N LYS A 165 12.73 -8.75 0.01
CA LYS A 165 13.61 -8.67 -1.16
C LYS A 165 14.35 -7.34 -1.24
N TYR A 166 13.70 -6.23 -0.89
CA TYR A 166 14.22 -4.88 -1.19
C TYR A 166 14.53 -4.04 0.05
N ASN A 167 13.83 -4.27 1.17
CA ASN A 167 14.11 -3.61 2.45
C ASN A 167 13.86 -4.57 3.64
N PRO A 168 14.76 -5.56 3.84
CA PRO A 168 14.58 -6.58 4.89
C PRO A 168 14.36 -5.98 6.28
N ALA A 169 15.02 -4.86 6.59
CA ALA A 169 14.88 -4.18 7.87
C ALA A 169 13.44 -3.71 8.11
N LEU A 170 12.79 -3.13 7.08
CA LEU A 170 11.37 -2.75 7.14
C LEU A 170 10.47 -4.00 7.26
N GLY A 171 10.80 -5.08 6.54
CA GLY A 171 10.10 -6.37 6.67
C GLY A 171 10.11 -6.90 8.10
N THR A 172 11.27 -6.96 8.73
CA THR A 172 11.44 -7.34 10.15
C THR A 172 10.64 -6.41 11.07
N GLN A 173 10.67 -5.09 10.83
CA GLN A 173 9.92 -4.11 11.64
C GLN A 173 8.40 -4.32 11.53
N VAL A 174 7.89 -4.53 10.32
CA VAL A 174 6.46 -4.80 10.07
C VAL A 174 6.03 -6.09 10.77
N LEU A 175 6.78 -7.18 10.63
CA LEU A 175 6.46 -8.45 11.30
C LEU A 175 6.51 -8.34 12.83
N ALA A 176 7.46 -7.58 13.37
CA ALA A 176 7.51 -7.31 14.81
C ALA A 176 6.24 -6.59 15.29
N LYS A 177 5.75 -5.58 14.56
CA LYS A 177 4.46 -4.92 14.86
C LYS A 177 3.30 -5.90 14.82
N VAL A 178 3.22 -6.75 13.80
CA VAL A 178 2.19 -7.80 13.71
C VAL A 178 2.24 -8.73 14.93
N ARG A 179 3.45 -9.14 15.35
CA ARG A 179 3.66 -10.07 16.47
C ARG A 179 3.29 -9.48 17.83
N TYR A 180 3.65 -8.23 18.09
CA TYR A 180 3.59 -7.64 19.43
C TYR A 180 2.42 -6.70 19.67
N ASN A 181 1.72 -6.26 18.63
CA ASN A 181 0.55 -5.38 18.78
C ASN A 181 -0.75 -6.13 18.50
N THR A 182 -1.81 -5.68 19.16
CA THR A 182 -3.18 -6.04 18.83
C THR A 182 -3.63 -5.33 17.55
N ARG A 183 -4.70 -5.84 16.93
CA ARG A 183 -5.30 -5.19 15.77
C ARG A 183 -5.74 -3.75 16.09
N THR A 184 -6.35 -3.53 17.25
CA THR A 184 -6.82 -2.22 17.70
C THR A 184 -5.68 -1.22 17.86
N GLU A 185 -4.58 -1.60 18.51
CA GLU A 185 -3.41 -0.73 18.67
C GLU A 185 -2.79 -0.33 17.32
N LEU A 186 -2.77 -1.25 16.35
CA LEU A 186 -2.28 -0.96 15.00
C LEU A 186 -3.21 0.00 14.24
N GLU A 187 -4.53 -0.15 14.39
CA GLU A 187 -5.52 0.71 13.75
C GLU A 187 -5.48 2.13 14.32
N GLU A 188 -5.47 2.27 15.64
CA GLU A 188 -5.29 3.56 16.31
C GLU A 188 -3.98 4.22 15.91
N GLY A 189 -2.86 3.48 15.97
CA GLY A 189 -1.55 4.01 15.59
C GLY A 189 -1.46 4.44 14.13
N ALA A 190 -2.04 3.67 13.21
CA ALA A 190 -2.09 4.02 11.80
C ALA A 190 -2.98 5.25 11.54
N TYR A 191 -4.10 5.37 12.26
CA TYR A 191 -4.99 6.52 12.17
C TYR A 191 -4.33 7.80 12.69
N ASP A 192 -3.63 7.72 13.83
CA ASP A 192 -2.88 8.84 14.39
C ASP A 192 -1.75 9.28 13.46
N ASN A 193 -1.04 8.32 12.85
CA ASN A 193 -0.03 8.62 11.85
C ASN A 193 -0.62 9.35 10.65
N LYS A 194 -1.80 8.95 10.18
CA LYS A 194 -2.54 9.66 9.12
C LYS A 194 -2.88 11.09 9.56
N ASN A 195 -3.44 11.29 10.74
CA ASN A 195 -3.85 12.64 11.17
C ASN A 195 -2.66 13.59 11.33
N ARG A 196 -1.55 13.10 11.90
CA ARG A 196 -0.30 13.87 12.00
C ARG A 196 0.23 14.33 10.65
N ARG A 197 -0.01 13.58 9.57
CA ARG A 197 0.38 13.97 8.21
C ARG A 197 -0.52 15.04 7.60
N LEU A 198 -1.77 15.15 8.06
CA LEU A 198 -2.74 16.12 7.56
C LEU A 198 -2.69 17.46 8.31
N GLU A 199 -2.07 17.49 9.49
CA GLU A 199 -1.86 18.68 10.31
C GLU A 199 -0.62 19.51 9.90
N VAL A 200 0.20 19.01 8.98
CA VAL A 200 1.48 19.60 8.51
C VAL A 200 1.35 20.12 7.10
#